data_AF-A0A183I4U1-F1
#
_entry.id   AF-A0A183I4U1-F1
#
_cell.length_a   1.000
_cell.length_b   1.000
_cell.length_c   1.000
_cell.angle_alpha   90.00
_cell.angle_beta   90.00
_cell.angle_gamma   90.00
#
_symmetry.space_group_name_H-M   'P 1'
#
loop_
_entity.id
_entity.type
_entity.pdbx_description
1 polymer ?
#
loop_
_entity_poly.entity_id
_entity_poly.type
_entity_poly.pdbx_seq_one_letter_code
_entity_poly.pdbx_strand_id
1 'polypeptide(L)' 'MDLKDIMRTAGEVTFADAHKQHPNEGIVCFLTREDLERALDKLQGKEVNGRKLKLIDDSERRDSRR' A
#
# COMPACT_ATOMS: atom_id res chain seq x y z
N MET A 1 -2.55 12.53 -10.02
CA MET A 1 -2.07 12.16 -8.69
C MET A 1 -1.96 10.65 -8.67
N ASP A 2 -0.75 10.15 -8.59
CA ASP A 2 -0.46 8.73 -8.75
C ASP A 2 -0.53 8.00 -7.42
N LEU A 3 -0.77 6.69 -7.46
CA LEU A 3 -0.81 5.83 -6.27
C LEU A 3 0.45 6.04 -5.41
N LYS A 4 1.61 6.18 -6.06
CA LYS A 4 2.90 6.43 -5.43
C LYS A 4 2.92 7.69 -4.56
N ASP A 5 2.32 8.79 -5.02
CA ASP A 5 2.30 10.05 -4.25
C ASP A 5 1.36 9.97 -3.05
N ILE A 6 0.27 9.22 -3.16
CA ILE A 6 -0.63 8.96 -2.03
C ILE A 6 0.11 8.13 -0.97
N MET A 7 0.84 7.10 -1.38
CA MET A 7 1.55 6.21 -0.46
C MET A 7 2.73 6.90 0.24
N ARG A 8 3.40 7.86 -0.43
CA ARG A 8 4.43 8.70 0.20
C ARG A 8 3.92 9.55 1.37
N THR A 9 2.62 9.81 1.47
CA THR A 9 2.08 10.53 2.63
C THR A 9 2.09 9.71 3.92
N ALA A 10 2.23 8.39 3.81
CA ALA A 10 2.29 7.49 4.95
C ALA A 10 3.71 7.22 5.46
N GLY A 11 4.69 7.16 4.54
CA GLY A 11 6.08 6.85 4.86
C GLY A 11 6.96 6.68 3.62
N GLU A 12 8.19 6.20 3.83
CA GLU A 12 9.15 6.03 2.74
C GLU A 12 8.83 4.78 1.90
N VAL A 13 8.46 5.00 0.64
CA VAL A 13 8.08 3.95 -0.32
C VAL A 13 9.30 3.54 -1.13
N THR A 14 9.73 2.29 -0.97
CA THR A 14 10.86 1.71 -1.71
C THR A 14 10.41 1.13 -3.06
N PHE A 15 9.19 0.63 -3.12
CA PHE A 15 8.60 0.06 -4.32
C PHE A 15 7.10 0.38 -4.37
N ALA A 16 6.61 0.79 -5.52
CA ALA A 16 5.18 0.95 -5.78
C ALA A 16 4.92 0.61 -7.22
N ASP A 17 4.06 -0.38 -7.42
CA ASP A 17 3.68 -0.85 -8.73
C ASP A 17 2.18 -1.11 -8.75
N ALA A 18 1.50 -0.55 -9.74
CA ALA A 18 0.06 -0.69 -9.90
C ALA A 18 -0.23 -1.25 -11.29
N HIS A 19 -1.32 -2.01 -11.42
CA HIS A 19 -1.86 -2.48 -12.70
C HIS A 19 -1.08 -3.59 -13.46
N LYS A 20 -0.31 -4.47 -12.81
CA LYS A 20 0.35 -5.59 -13.55
C LYS A 20 -0.53 -6.80 -13.88
N GLN A 21 -1.52 -7.13 -13.06
CA GLN A 21 -2.37 -8.32 -13.27
C GLN A 21 -3.86 -8.02 -13.22
N HIS A 22 -4.29 -7.11 -12.33
CA HIS A 22 -5.68 -6.71 -12.22
C HIS A 22 -5.81 -5.17 -12.22
N PRO A 23 -6.82 -4.62 -12.92
CA PRO A 23 -7.09 -3.20 -12.85
C PRO A 23 -7.48 -2.83 -11.41
N ASN A 24 -6.98 -1.70 -10.92
CA ASN A 24 -7.21 -1.18 -9.56
C ASN A 24 -6.51 -1.93 -8.42
N GLU A 25 -5.54 -2.78 -8.74
CA GLU A 25 -4.65 -3.38 -7.74
C GLU A 25 -3.25 -2.76 -7.87
N GLY A 26 -2.58 -2.62 -6.72
CA GLY A 26 -1.19 -2.21 -6.67
C GLY A 26 -0.50 -2.75 -5.42
N ILE A 27 0.79 -3.05 -5.57
CA ILE A 27 1.66 -3.51 -4.50
C ILE A 27 2.59 -2.37 -4.13
N VAL A 28 2.67 -2.10 -2.83
CA VAL A 28 3.50 -1.05 -2.26
C VAL A 28 4.36 -1.68 -1.18
N CYS A 29 5.67 -1.41 -1.24
CA CYS A 29 6.62 -1.81 -0.23
C CYS A 29 7.15 -0.56 0.47
N PHE A 30 7.05 -0.56 1.79
CA PHE A 30 7.62 0.47 2.65
C PHE A 30 9.00 0.06 3.13
N LEU A 31 9.82 1.04 3.53
CA LEU A 31 11.12 0.76 4.11
C LEU A 31 11.01 0.06 5.48
N THR A 32 10.05 0.49 6.30
CA THR A 32 9.87 -0.01 7.67
C THR A 32 8.44 -0.50 7.92
N ARG A 33 8.27 -1.36 8.95
CA ARG A 33 6.94 -1.81 9.38
C ARG A 33 6.10 -0.67 9.96
N GLU A 34 6.72 0.29 10.66
CA GLU A 34 6.03 1.46 11.19
C GLU A 34 5.39 2.30 10.08
N ASP A 35 6.08 2.46 8.95
CA ASP A 35 5.54 3.18 7.77
C ASP A 35 4.33 2.45 7.19
N LEU A 36 4.37 1.11 7.15
CA LEU A 36 3.25 0.27 6.72
C LEU A 36 2.05 0.42 7.67
N GLU A 37 2.28 0.38 8.98
CA GLU A 37 1.21 0.57 9.98
C GLU A 37 0.60 1.96 9.89
N ARG A 38 1.42 3.00 9.71
CA ARG A 38 0.94 4.37 9.43
C ARG A 38 0.13 4.46 8.13
N ALA A 39 0.52 3.73 7.10
CA ALA A 39 -0.21 3.68 5.84
C ALA A 39 -1.58 3.04 6.04
N LEU A 40 -1.65 1.90 6.75
CA LEU A 40 -2.90 1.26 7.10
C LEU A 40 -3.80 2.20 7.92
N ASP A 41 -3.27 2.90 8.91
CA ASP A 41 -4.08 3.81 9.73
C ASP A 41 -4.61 5.01 8.93
N LYS A 42 -3.75 5.66 8.14
CA LYS A 42 -4.07 6.93 7.47
C LYS A 42 -4.78 6.77 6.12
N LEU A 43 -4.47 5.72 5.37
CA LEU A 43 -4.90 5.57 3.99
C LEU A 43 -5.98 4.51 3.82
N GLN A 44 -6.23 3.66 4.83
CA GLN A 44 -7.35 2.72 4.80
C GLN A 44 -8.68 3.47 4.68
N GLY A 45 -9.50 3.09 3.71
CA GLY A 45 -10.79 3.72 3.46
C GLY A 45 -10.72 5.11 2.83
N LYS A 46 -9.51 5.65 2.57
CA LYS A 46 -9.34 6.93 1.89
C LYS A 46 -9.88 6.86 0.47
N GLU A 47 -10.58 7.90 0.04
CA GLU A 47 -11.13 7.98 -1.30
C GLU A 47 -10.10 8.48 -2.31
N VAL A 48 -9.87 7.69 -3.35
CA VAL A 48 -8.92 7.96 -4.43
C VAL A 48 -9.62 7.69 -5.75
N ASN A 49 -9.69 8.69 -6.62
CA ASN A 49 -10.42 8.62 -7.90
C ASN A 49 -11.87 8.09 -7.74
N GLY A 50 -12.56 8.52 -6.67
CA GLY A 50 -13.94 8.10 -6.35
C GLY A 50 -14.08 6.67 -5.84
N ARG A 51 -12.97 6.02 -5.43
CA ARG A 51 -12.97 4.67 -4.88
C ARG A 51 -12.26 4.64 -3.53
N LYS A 52 -12.80 3.88 -2.57
CA LYS A 52 -12.16 3.69 -1.28
C LYS A 52 -10.98 2.74 -1.41
N LEU A 53 -9.82 3.17 -0.93
CA LEU A 53 -8.64 2.33 -0.82
C LEU A 53 -8.89 1.22 0.21
N LYS A 54 -8.55 0.00 -0.18
CA LYS A 54 -8.44 -1.14 0.71
C LYS A 54 -6.98 -1.56 0.75
N LEU A 55 -6.37 -1.40 1.90
CA LEU A 55 -5.01 -1.81 2.21
C LEU A 55 -5.05 -3.13 2.98
N ILE A 56 -4.16 -4.03 2.61
CA ILE A 56 -4.01 -5.37 3.18
C ILE A 56 -2.53 -5.52 3.52
N ASP A 57 -2.23 -5.92 4.75
CA ASP A 57 -0.88 -6.30 5.12
C ASP A 57 -0.54 -7.67 4.52
N ASP A 58 0.41 -7.70 3.58
CA ASP A 58 0.95 -8.93 3.00
C ASP A 58 2.22 -9.42 3.74
N SER A 59 2.68 -8.68 4.76
CA SER A 59 3.91 -9.02 5.48
C SER A 59 3.82 -10.36 6.23
N GLU A 60 2.64 -10.67 6.80
CA GLU A 60 2.43 -11.93 7.54
C GLU A 60 2.31 -13.18 6.64
N ARG A 61 1.91 -13.02 5.37
CA ARG A 61 1.78 -14.16 4.45
C ARG A 61 3.12 -14.72 3.97
N ARG A 62 4.22 -13.97 4.12
CA ARG A 62 5.55 -14.43 3.71
C ARG A 62 6.25 -15.27 4.76
N ASP A 63 5.83 -15.20 6.02
CA ASP A 63 6.47 -15.94 7.12
C ASP A 63 6.05 -17.42 7.18
N SER A 64 4.98 -17.80 6.49
CA SER A 64 4.45 -19.18 6.45
C SER A 64 5.19 -20.13 5.48
N ARG A 65 6.42 -19.79 5.06
CA ARG A 65 7.34 -20.67 4.33
C ARG A 65 8.57 -21.03 5.16
N ARG A 66 8.36 -21.40 6.43
CA ARG A 66 9.40 -21.99 7.29
C ARG A 66 9.07 -23.43 7.64
#